data_AF-A0A3B8YVF6-F1
#
_entry.id   AF-A0A3B8YVF6-F1
#
_cell.length_a   1.000
_cell.length_b   1.000
_cell.length_c   1.000
_cell.angle_alpha   90.00
_cell.angle_beta   90.00
_cell.angle_gamma   90.00
#
_symmetry.space_group_name_H-M   'P 1'
#
loop_
_entity.id
_entity.type
_entity.pdbx_description
1 polymer ?
#
loop_
_entity_poly.entity_id
_entity_poly.type
_entity_poly.pdbx_seq_one_letter_code
_entity_poly.pdbx_strand_id
1 'polypeptide(L)'
;MIIFRGLRIAFGLCVRDMLVDWRMSLCFILGLTAILAPLIIMFGLKTGLVEGLRDRLLSDPRNLEIIVVGSQQFDADWFETLAARPDVGFVKPKTRAIAATITITVPRTSGLKSAEVADLIPTGLGDPLLQGIPVARSSGDVLTVIISDRLAEMLDLKTGDR
;
A
#
# COMPACT_ATOMS: atom_id res chain seq x y z
N MET A 1 25.42 1.12 49.68
CA MET A 1 25.97 -0.23 49.37
C MET A 1 25.34 -1.38 50.19
N ILE A 2 24.84 -1.15 51.41
CA ILE A 2 24.21 -2.18 52.27
C ILE A 2 22.87 -2.68 51.72
N ILE A 3 22.04 -1.77 51.18
CA ILE A 3 20.73 -2.10 50.59
C ILE A 3 20.86 -3.11 49.43
N PHE A 4 21.90 -2.96 48.59
CA PHE A 4 22.13 -3.83 47.44
C PHE A 4 22.57 -5.26 47.83
N ARG A 5 23.29 -5.39 48.97
CA ARG A 5 23.66 -6.70 49.54
C ARG A 5 22.45 -7.39 50.17
N GLY A 6 21.62 -6.65 50.89
CA GLY A 6 20.37 -7.16 51.45
C GLY A 6 19.40 -7.65 50.36
N LEU A 7 19.25 -6.86 49.29
CA LEU A 7 18.38 -7.23 48.16
C LEU A 7 18.87 -8.49 47.43
N ARG A 8 20.19 -8.65 47.24
CA ARG A 8 20.76 -9.89 46.66
C ARG A 8 20.49 -11.12 47.51
N ILE A 9 20.58 -11.00 48.83
CA ILE A 9 20.32 -12.13 49.75
C ILE A 9 18.84 -12.47 49.76
N ALA A 10 17.96 -11.46 49.83
CA ALA A 10 16.51 -11.65 49.77
C ALA A 10 16.05 -12.28 48.45
N PHE A 11 16.57 -11.80 47.31
CA PHE A 11 16.29 -12.38 46.00
C PHE A 11 16.77 -13.83 45.92
N GLY A 12 18.00 -14.10 46.39
CA GLY A 12 18.56 -15.46 46.40
C GLY A 12 17.76 -16.42 47.27
N LEU A 13 17.26 -15.98 48.43
CA LEU A 13 16.38 -16.76 49.30
C LEU A 13 15.04 -17.04 48.62
N CYS A 14 14.41 -16.03 48.04
CA CYS A 14 13.11 -16.14 47.37
C CYS A 14 13.16 -17.10 46.16
N VAL A 15 14.22 -17.03 45.34
CA VAL A 15 14.41 -17.95 44.22
C VAL A 15 14.59 -19.39 44.70
N ARG A 16 15.35 -19.59 45.78
CA ARG A 16 15.56 -20.93 46.36
C ARG A 16 14.27 -21.51 46.95
N ASP A 17 13.47 -20.66 47.58
CA ASP A 17 12.15 -21.01 48.11
C ASP A 17 11.20 -21.47 46.98
N MET A 18 11.13 -20.72 45.88
CA MET A 18 10.37 -21.11 44.68
C MET A 18 10.86 -22.42 44.03
N LEU A 19 12.17 -22.71 44.10
CA LEU A 19 12.74 -23.94 43.56
C LEU A 19 12.43 -25.16 44.44
N VAL A 20 12.36 -24.98 45.76
CA VAL A 20 12.01 -26.06 46.69
C VAL A 20 10.55 -26.48 46.49
N ASP A 21 9.63 -25.52 46.41
CA ASP A 21 8.20 -25.76 46.15
C ASP A 21 7.81 -25.55 44.67
N TRP A 22 8.66 -26.03 43.76
CA TRP A 22 8.53 -25.83 42.30
C TRP A 22 7.14 -26.16 41.75
N ARG A 23 6.46 -27.19 42.28
CA ARG A 23 5.12 -27.61 41.81
C ARG A 23 4.05 -26.54 42.06
N MET A 24 4.06 -25.92 43.24
CA MET A 24 3.14 -24.83 43.60
C MET A 24 3.48 -23.56 42.83
N SER A 25 4.77 -23.18 42.80
CA SER A 25 5.22 -21.99 42.07
C SER A 25 4.89 -22.06 40.57
N LEU A 26 5.09 -23.23 39.95
CA LEU A 26 4.75 -23.44 38.55
C LEU A 26 3.24 -23.35 38.31
N CYS A 27 2.40 -23.87 39.21
CA CYS A 27 0.96 -23.72 39.12
C CYS A 27 0.53 -22.24 39.12
N PHE A 28 1.10 -21.43 40.02
CA PHE A 28 0.83 -19.98 40.07
C PHE A 28 1.31 -19.24 38.81
N ILE A 29 2.51 -19.54 38.32
CA ILE A 29 3.05 -18.92 37.09
C ILE A 29 2.19 -19.30 35.89
N LEU A 30 1.78 -20.56 35.78
CA LEU A 30 0.90 -21.01 34.70
C LEU A 30 -0.48 -20.36 34.80
N GLY A 31 -1.06 -20.25 36.00
CA GLY A 31 -2.34 -19.55 36.21
C GLY A 31 -2.27 -18.08 35.81
N LEU A 32 -1.21 -17.39 36.21
CA LEU A 32 -0.97 -16.00 35.82
C LEU A 32 -0.76 -15.88 34.30
N THR A 33 0.04 -16.77 33.72
CA THR A 33 0.32 -16.81 32.27
C THR A 33 -0.95 -17.11 31.48
N ALA A 34 -1.82 -18.00 31.96
CA ALA A 34 -3.08 -18.33 31.30
C ALA A 34 -4.02 -17.11 31.18
N ILE A 35 -3.92 -16.14 32.09
CA ILE A 35 -4.69 -14.89 32.04
C ILE A 35 -3.95 -13.82 31.23
N LEU A 36 -2.63 -13.67 31.44
CA LEU A 36 -1.85 -12.62 30.77
C LEU A 36 -1.57 -12.92 29.30
N ALA A 37 -1.27 -14.16 28.95
CA ALA A 37 -0.95 -14.57 27.58
C ALA A 37 -2.04 -14.18 26.58
N PRO A 38 -3.34 -14.50 26.78
CA PRO A 38 -4.37 -14.11 25.82
C PRO A 38 -4.53 -12.59 25.72
N LEU A 39 -4.35 -11.83 26.82
CA LEU A 39 -4.41 -10.38 26.79
C LEU A 39 -3.27 -9.78 25.95
N ILE A 40 -2.04 -10.27 26.14
CA ILE A 40 -0.86 -9.83 25.38
C ILE A 40 -1.01 -10.21 23.91
N ILE A 41 -1.46 -11.43 23.61
CA ILE A 41 -1.69 -11.90 22.23
C ILE A 41 -2.74 -11.03 21.54
N MET A 42 -3.89 -10.78 22.19
CA MET A 42 -4.96 -9.97 21.62
C MET A 42 -4.50 -8.53 21.36
N PHE A 43 -3.75 -7.95 22.30
CA PHE A 43 -3.20 -6.60 22.15
C PHE A 43 -2.15 -6.52 21.03
N GLY A 44 -1.26 -7.51 20.94
CA GLY A 44 -0.25 -7.60 19.90
C GLY A 44 -0.87 -7.75 18.51
N LEU A 45 -1.85 -8.64 18.36
CA LEU A 45 -2.58 -8.82 17.10
C LEU A 45 -3.35 -7.58 16.68
N LYS A 46 -4.08 -6.95 17.60
CA LYS A 46 -4.84 -5.71 17.31
C LYS A 46 -3.90 -4.61 16.81
N THR A 47 -2.82 -4.37 17.54
CA THR A 47 -1.88 -3.29 17.20
C THR A 47 -1.14 -3.60 15.89
N GLY A 48 -0.67 -4.84 15.71
CA GLY A 48 0.01 -5.26 14.49
C GLY A 48 -0.89 -5.20 13.25
N LEU A 49 -2.17 -5.59 13.38
CA LEU A 49 -3.14 -5.48 12.29
C LEU A 49 -3.44 -4.02 11.94
N VAL A 50 -3.69 -3.18 12.94
CA VAL A 50 -4.01 -1.76 12.72
C VAL A 50 -2.83 -1.03 12.08
N GLU A 51 -1.61 -1.26 12.57
CA GLU A 51 -0.42 -0.65 11.95
C GLU A 51 -0.23 -1.17 10.53
N GLY A 52 -0.40 -2.49 10.29
CA GLY A 52 -0.31 -3.05 8.94
C GLY A 52 -1.35 -2.49 7.96
N LEU A 53 -2.58 -2.25 8.42
CA LEU A 53 -3.61 -1.59 7.61
C LEU A 53 -3.27 -0.12 7.35
N ARG A 54 -2.79 0.59 8.37
CA ARG A 54 -2.36 1.98 8.27
C ARG A 54 -1.20 2.14 7.29
N ASP A 55 -0.17 1.32 7.41
CA ASP A 55 1.00 1.34 6.53
C ASP A 55 0.58 1.09 5.08
N ARG A 56 -0.30 0.10 4.85
CA ARG A 56 -0.87 -0.13 3.51
C ARG A 56 -1.58 1.10 2.97
N LEU A 57 -2.44 1.73 3.78
CA LEU A 57 -3.17 2.94 3.36
C LEU A 57 -2.23 4.10 3.05
N LEU A 58 -1.19 4.32 3.87
CA LEU A 58 -0.21 5.39 3.68
C LEU A 58 0.76 5.12 2.53
N SER A 59 1.05 3.85 2.26
CA SER A 59 1.92 3.45 1.15
C SER A 59 1.20 3.40 -0.20
N ASP A 60 -0.14 3.37 -0.21
CA ASP A 60 -0.91 3.33 -1.44
C ASP A 60 -0.88 4.71 -2.12
N PRO A 61 -0.21 4.85 -3.27
CA PRO A 61 -0.10 6.12 -3.97
C PRO A 61 -1.46 6.70 -4.38
N ARG A 62 -2.51 5.87 -4.51
CA ARG A 62 -3.88 6.35 -4.81
C ARG A 62 -4.49 7.12 -3.65
N ASN A 63 -4.16 6.77 -2.41
CA ASN A 63 -4.66 7.47 -1.23
C ASN A 63 -3.94 8.81 -1.00
N LEU A 64 -2.73 8.95 -1.55
CA LEU A 64 -1.94 10.17 -1.53
C LEU A 64 -2.19 11.05 -2.77
N GLU A 65 -3.06 10.62 -3.69
CA GLU A 65 -3.37 11.36 -4.91
C GLU A 65 -4.16 12.63 -4.58
N ILE A 66 -3.68 13.77 -5.10
CA ILE A 66 -4.39 15.04 -5.01
C ILE A 66 -5.06 15.30 -6.36
N ILE A 67 -6.39 15.26 -6.36
CA ILE A 67 -7.22 15.54 -7.53
C ILE A 67 -7.85 16.91 -7.37
N VAL A 68 -7.76 17.74 -8.40
CA VAL A 68 -8.47 19.02 -8.42
C VAL A 68 -9.95 18.77 -8.65
N VAL A 69 -10.78 19.19 -7.69
CA VAL A 69 -12.24 19.16 -7.82
C VAL A 69 -12.70 20.49 -8.43
N GLY A 70 -13.34 20.41 -9.60
CA GLY A 70 -13.85 21.57 -10.32
C GLY A 70 -13.06 21.93 -11.57
N SER A 71 -13.38 23.08 -12.15
CA SER A 71 -12.75 23.57 -13.37
C SER A 71 -11.86 24.77 -13.05
N GLN A 72 -10.55 24.56 -13.11
CA GLN A 72 -9.55 25.62 -13.03
C GLN A 72 -8.54 25.44 -14.16
N GLN A 73 -7.98 26.57 -14.61
CA GLN A 73 -6.90 26.57 -15.59
C GLN A 73 -5.57 26.68 -14.86
N PHE A 74 -4.66 25.75 -15.16
CA PHE A 74 -3.32 25.72 -14.60
C PHE A 74 -2.31 25.82 -15.74
N ASP A 75 -1.36 26.72 -15.61
CA ASP A 75 -0.28 26.91 -16.59
C ASP A 75 0.85 25.90 -16.35
N ALA A 76 1.71 25.72 -17.36
CA ALA A 76 2.82 24.76 -17.30
C ALA A 76 3.77 25.04 -16.11
N ASP A 77 4.10 26.32 -15.86
CA ASP A 77 4.97 26.76 -14.78
C ASP A 77 4.44 26.37 -13.39
N TRP A 78 3.11 26.27 -13.24
CA TRP A 78 2.48 25.84 -11.99
C TRP A 78 2.79 24.37 -11.70
N PHE A 79 2.71 23.51 -12.72
CA PHE A 79 3.05 22.10 -12.59
C PHE A 79 4.54 21.88 -12.36
N GLU A 80 5.42 22.68 -12.99
CA GLU A 80 6.86 22.63 -12.75
C GLU A 80 7.20 23.03 -11.32
N THR A 81 6.60 24.10 -10.82
CA THR A 81 6.77 24.55 -9.43
C THR A 81 6.29 23.49 -8.44
N LEU A 82 5.16 22.85 -8.73
CA LEU A 82 4.62 21.77 -7.90
C LEU A 82 5.53 20.54 -7.90
N ALA A 83 6.04 20.14 -9.06
CA ALA A 83 6.95 19.00 -9.21
C ALA A 83 8.32 19.24 -8.57
N ALA A 84 8.75 20.50 -8.42
CA ALA A 84 10.00 20.86 -7.75
C ALA A 84 9.93 20.74 -6.22
N ARG A 85 8.75 20.55 -5.63
CA ARG A 85 8.61 20.44 -4.19
C ARG A 85 9.09 19.07 -3.68
N PRO A 86 9.82 19.02 -2.54
CA PRO A 86 10.38 17.78 -2.02
C PRO A 86 9.33 16.78 -1.51
N ASP A 87 8.11 17.23 -1.21
CA ASP A 87 6.99 16.40 -0.74
C ASP A 87 6.15 15.81 -1.87
N VAL A 88 6.42 16.17 -3.13
CA VAL A 88 5.66 15.71 -4.29
C VAL A 88 6.45 14.64 -5.05
N GLY A 89 5.93 13.41 -5.04
CA GLY A 89 6.60 12.28 -5.69
C GLY A 89 6.42 12.21 -7.21
N PHE A 90 5.27 12.66 -7.73
CA PHE A 90 4.93 12.58 -9.15
C PHE A 90 3.83 13.59 -9.51
N VAL A 91 3.95 14.24 -10.66
CA VAL A 91 2.96 15.19 -11.19
C VAL A 91 2.76 14.95 -12.68
N LYS A 92 1.49 14.79 -13.10
CA LYS A 92 1.11 14.87 -14.50
C LYS A 92 -0.18 15.68 -14.67
N PRO A 93 -0.20 16.65 -15.61
CA PRO A 93 -1.42 17.37 -15.94
C PRO A 93 -2.46 16.42 -16.51
N LYS A 94 -3.65 16.38 -15.90
CA LYS A 94 -4.81 15.62 -16.38
C LYS A 94 -5.82 16.56 -17.01
N THR A 95 -6.38 16.16 -18.14
CA THR A 95 -7.47 16.89 -18.80
C THR A 95 -8.80 16.65 -18.06
N ARG A 96 -9.82 17.48 -18.31
CA ARG A 96 -11.17 17.28 -17.73
C ARG A 96 -11.69 15.88 -18.05
N ALA A 97 -12.42 15.25 -17.12
CA ALA A 97 -12.92 13.88 -17.26
C ALA A 97 -13.61 13.61 -18.61
N ILE A 98 -14.48 14.52 -19.07
CA ILE A 98 -15.23 14.38 -20.33
C ILE A 98 -14.32 14.42 -21.58
N ALA A 99 -13.16 15.07 -21.51
CA ALA A 99 -12.18 15.11 -22.61
C ALA A 99 -11.11 14.02 -22.48
N ALA A 100 -11.17 13.21 -21.42
CA ALA A 100 -10.25 12.14 -21.15
C ALA A 100 -10.83 10.77 -21.52
N THR A 101 -12.01 10.68 -22.13
CA THR A 101 -12.60 9.40 -22.51
C THR A 101 -12.30 9.06 -23.98
N ILE A 102 -11.91 7.82 -24.25
CA ILE A 102 -11.64 7.29 -25.59
C ILE A 102 -12.51 6.07 -25.88
N THR A 103 -12.87 5.87 -27.15
CA THR A 103 -13.53 4.66 -27.62
C THR A 103 -12.50 3.77 -28.30
N ILE A 104 -12.29 2.57 -27.77
CA ILE A 104 -11.36 1.59 -28.30
C ILE A 104 -12.16 0.54 -29.06
N THR A 105 -11.79 0.30 -30.31
CA THR A 105 -12.47 -0.69 -31.15
C THR A 105 -11.51 -1.79 -31.55
N VAL A 106 -11.81 -3.03 -31.14
CA VAL A 106 -11.02 -4.21 -31.51
C VAL A 106 -11.83 -5.05 -32.52
N PRO A 107 -11.24 -5.38 -33.69
CA PRO A 107 -11.89 -6.26 -34.65
C PRO A 107 -11.91 -7.70 -34.11
N ARG A 108 -13.09 -8.29 -33.92
CA ARG A 108 -13.23 -9.66 -33.43
C ARG A 108 -13.27 -10.64 -34.59
N THR A 109 -12.75 -11.85 -34.37
CA THR A 109 -12.75 -12.95 -35.36
C THR A 109 -14.15 -13.33 -35.84
N SER A 110 -15.20 -13.01 -35.06
CA SER A 110 -16.61 -13.20 -35.42
C SER A 110 -17.19 -12.14 -36.38
N GLY A 111 -16.39 -11.13 -36.78
CA GLY A 111 -16.84 -10.02 -37.63
C GLY A 111 -17.57 -8.90 -36.89
N LEU A 112 -17.87 -9.09 -35.60
CA LEU A 112 -18.40 -8.05 -34.71
C LEU A 112 -17.26 -7.18 -34.18
N LYS A 113 -17.45 -5.86 -34.14
CA LYS A 113 -16.51 -4.93 -33.50
C LYS A 113 -16.90 -4.77 -32.03
N SER A 114 -16.00 -5.09 -31.10
CA SER A 114 -16.17 -4.68 -29.71
C SER A 114 -15.68 -3.25 -29.58
N ALA A 115 -16.58 -2.33 -29.22
CA ALA A 115 -16.26 -0.93 -28.99
C ALA A 115 -16.50 -0.63 -27.51
N GLU A 116 -15.42 -0.41 -26.77
CA GLU A 116 -15.48 -0.11 -25.34
C GLU A 116 -15.04 1.32 -25.08
N VAL A 117 -15.72 1.97 -24.15
CA VAL A 117 -15.45 3.35 -23.75
C VAL A 117 -14.61 3.30 -22.47
N ALA A 118 -13.46 3.96 -22.48
CA ALA A 118 -12.51 3.94 -21.37
C ALA A 118 -11.92 5.32 -21.08
N ASP A 119 -11.56 5.53 -19.82
CA ASP A 119 -10.87 6.75 -19.40
C ASP A 119 -9.36 6.64 -19.66
N LEU A 120 -8.82 7.68 -20.29
CA LEU A 120 -7.42 7.91 -20.58
C LEU A 120 -6.80 8.68 -19.42
N ILE A 121 -5.82 8.05 -18.77
CA ILE A 121 -5.07 8.67 -17.68
C ILE A 121 -3.65 8.95 -18.19
N PRO A 122 -3.16 10.19 -18.14
CA PRO A 122 -1.79 10.50 -18.52
C PRO A 122 -0.82 9.93 -17.50
N THR A 123 0.26 9.33 -18.00
CA THR A 123 1.33 8.75 -17.18
C THR A 123 2.70 9.20 -17.68
N GLY A 124 3.77 8.85 -16.98
CA GLY A 124 5.14 9.17 -17.37
C GLY A 124 6.18 8.41 -16.56
N LEU A 125 7.45 8.74 -16.79
CA LEU A 125 8.56 8.17 -16.03
C LEU A 125 8.42 8.54 -14.55
N GLY A 126 8.59 7.55 -13.68
CA GLY A 126 8.47 7.73 -12.23
C GLY A 126 7.03 7.63 -11.70
N ASP A 127 6.06 7.24 -12.52
CA ASP A 127 4.68 7.01 -12.04
C ASP A 127 4.66 5.89 -10.97
N PRO A 128 4.23 6.19 -9.73
CA PRO A 128 4.19 5.22 -8.65
C PRO A 128 3.22 4.06 -8.91
N LEU A 129 2.19 4.25 -9.74
CA LEU A 129 1.22 3.20 -10.08
C LEU A 129 1.79 2.15 -11.03
N LEU A 130 2.89 2.47 -11.71
CA LEU A 130 3.54 1.59 -12.68
C LEU A 130 4.82 0.94 -12.15
N GLN A 131 5.11 1.08 -10.84
CA GLN A 131 6.26 0.44 -10.22
C GLN A 131 6.18 -1.10 -10.37
N GLY A 132 7.21 -1.68 -10.98
CA GLY A 132 7.28 -3.12 -11.25
C GLY A 132 6.64 -3.56 -12.57
N ILE A 133 5.97 -2.67 -13.30
CA ILE A 133 5.42 -2.94 -14.63
C ILE A 133 6.46 -2.50 -15.68
N PRO A 134 6.90 -3.39 -16.59
CA PRO A 134 7.80 -3.01 -17.67
C PRO A 134 7.02 -2.16 -18.68
N VAL A 135 7.22 -0.84 -18.63
CA VAL A 135 6.60 0.10 -19.58
C VAL A 135 7.56 0.35 -20.74
N ALA A 136 7.13 0.02 -21.96
CA ALA A 136 7.86 0.41 -23.16
C ALA A 136 7.83 1.94 -23.29
N ARG A 137 9.00 2.54 -23.56
CA ARG A 137 9.06 3.99 -23.80
C ARG A 137 8.40 4.29 -25.14
N SER A 138 7.53 5.30 -25.14
CA SER A 138 7.08 5.93 -26.37
C SER A 138 8.30 6.39 -27.17
N SER A 139 8.40 6.01 -28.44
CA SER A 139 9.52 6.32 -29.31
C SER A 139 9.00 6.88 -30.63
N GLY A 140 9.33 8.15 -30.91
CA GLY A 140 8.87 8.85 -32.11
C GLY A 140 7.35 9.02 -32.14
N ASP A 141 6.73 8.59 -33.24
CA ASP A 141 5.28 8.68 -33.50
C ASP A 141 4.45 7.55 -32.86
N VAL A 142 5.09 6.58 -32.18
CA VAL A 142 4.39 5.43 -31.60
C VAL A 142 4.06 5.70 -30.13
N LEU A 143 2.80 6.02 -29.86
CA LEU A 143 2.29 6.15 -28.50
C LEU A 143 2.15 4.78 -27.85
N THR A 144 2.77 4.59 -26.69
CA THR A 144 2.55 3.39 -25.87
C THR A 144 1.42 3.66 -24.88
N VAL A 145 0.41 2.77 -24.86
CA VAL A 145 -0.73 2.85 -23.95
C VAL A 145 -0.72 1.60 -23.06
N ILE A 146 -1.07 1.79 -21.79
CA ILE A 146 -1.22 0.71 -20.83
C ILE A 146 -2.73 0.50 -20.63
N ILE A 147 -3.16 -0.75 -20.75
CA ILE A 147 -4.56 -1.14 -20.66
C ILE A 147 -4.79 -1.74 -19.26
N SER A 148 -5.91 -1.39 -18.63
CA SER A 148 -6.30 -2.01 -17.37
C SER A 148 -6.78 -3.45 -17.60
N ASP A 149 -6.55 -4.31 -16.62
CA ASP A 149 -6.92 -5.73 -16.69
C ASP A 149 -8.40 -5.92 -17.11
N ARG A 150 -9.30 -5.15 -16.49
CA ARG A 150 -10.73 -5.15 -16.81
C ARG A 150 -11.04 -4.76 -18.26
N LEU A 151 -10.34 -3.76 -18.79
CA LEU A 151 -10.54 -3.33 -20.17
C LEU A 151 -10.00 -4.39 -21.15
N ALA A 152 -8.90 -5.06 -20.80
CA ALA A 152 -8.37 -6.18 -21.57
C ALA A 152 -9.37 -7.36 -21.59
N GLU A 153 -10.00 -7.69 -20.46
CA GLU A 153 -11.04 -8.72 -20.39
C GLU A 153 -12.27 -8.37 -21.25
N MET A 154 -12.76 -7.13 -21.16
CA MET A 154 -13.93 -6.68 -21.94
C MET A 154 -13.66 -6.71 -23.45
N LEU A 155 -12.43 -6.39 -23.84
CA LEU A 155 -11.97 -6.43 -25.23
C LEU A 155 -11.44 -7.81 -25.67
N ASP A 156 -11.41 -8.81 -24.78
CA ASP A 156 -10.92 -10.17 -25.06
C ASP A 156 -9.45 -10.19 -25.55
N LEU A 157 -8.62 -9.28 -25.01
CA LEU A 157 -7.23 -9.08 -25.39
C LEU A 157 -6.29 -10.02 -24.62
N LYS A 158 -5.29 -10.57 -25.31
CA LYS A 158 -4.23 -11.41 -24.74
C LYS A 158 -2.87 -10.75 -24.84
N THR A 159 -1.95 -11.17 -23.97
CA THR A 159 -0.56 -10.71 -24.01
C THR A 159 0.08 -11.05 -25.37
N GLY A 160 0.49 -10.03 -26.11
CA GLY A 160 1.07 -10.16 -27.45
C GLY A 160 0.15 -9.73 -28.59
N ASP A 161 -1.13 -9.45 -28.30
CA ASP A 161 -2.04 -8.80 -29.25
C ASP A 161 -1.60 -7.35 -29.50
N ARG A 162 -1.75 -6.89 -30.74
CA ARG A 162 -1.31 -5.57 -31.23
C ARG A 162 -2.48 -4.70 -31.65
#